data_AF-A0A7C1J1T8-F1
#
_entry.id   AF-A0A7C1J1T8-F1
#
_cell.length_a   1.000
_cell.length_b   1.000
_cell.length_c   1.000
_cell.angle_alpha   90.00
_cell.angle_beta   90.00
_cell.angle_gamma   90.00
#
_symmetry.space_group_name_H-M   'P 1'
#
loop_
_entity.id
_entity.type
_entity.pdbx_description
1 polymer ?
#
loop_
_entity_poly.entity_id
_entity_poly.type
_entity_poly.pdbx_seq_one_letter_code
_entity_poly.pdbx_strand_id
1 'polypeptide(L)'
;MSKLFRFFILLIAFSLPLFWLWMEWGQGNYQNLMGAVIVPAAKALGEKQLNLFVLKAHYMNAVPLVALILATPALSWKRRLAVLLLGLALLFIWHLVFSLTLNHYQTLWGRDRRFYRLFIPAISINSAVPVLLWIVLAWRGAKELLGEIFTRPKETPAVRN
;
A
#
# COMPACT_ATOMS: atom_id res chain seq x y z
N MET A 1 11.60 22.91 -13.30
CA MET A 1 10.52 21.95 -12.94
C MET A 1 10.68 21.58 -11.47
N SER A 2 9.65 21.75 -10.63
CA SER A 2 9.75 21.42 -9.19
C SER A 2 9.95 19.92 -8.97
N LYS A 3 10.53 19.53 -7.83
CA LYS A 3 10.74 18.10 -7.52
C LYS A 3 9.40 17.42 -7.33
N LEU A 4 8.42 18.13 -6.77
CA LEU A 4 7.04 17.67 -6.64
C LEU A 4 6.40 17.35 -8.00
N PHE A 5 6.55 18.23 -9.00
CA PHE A 5 5.99 17.98 -10.33
C PHE A 5 6.67 16.79 -11.01
N ARG A 6 8.01 16.69 -10.90
CA ARG A 6 8.76 15.52 -11.38
C ARG A 6 8.30 14.23 -10.71
N PHE A 7 8.06 14.27 -9.40
CA PHE A 7 7.57 13.13 -8.64
C PHE A 7 6.22 12.64 -9.18
N PHE A 8 5.26 13.53 -9.45
CA PHE A 8 3.97 13.12 -10.00
C PHE A 8 4.06 12.52 -11.40
N ILE A 9 4.89 13.08 -12.29
CA ILE A 9 5.14 12.50 -13.61
C ILE A 9 5.69 11.07 -13.46
N LEU A 10 6.73 10.91 -12.63
CA LEU A 10 7.33 9.59 -12.40
C LEU A 10 6.36 8.62 -11.73
N LEU A 11 5.54 9.10 -10.80
CA LEU A 11 4.53 8.29 -10.13
C LEU A 11 3.55 7.70 -11.14
N ILE A 12 3.04 8.52 -12.07
CA ILE A 12 2.15 8.05 -13.15
C ILE A 12 2.91 7.09 -14.08
N ALA A 13 4.11 7.49 -14.50
CA ALA A 13 4.92 6.70 -15.44
C ALA A 13 5.31 5.33 -14.89
N PHE A 14 5.50 5.18 -13.58
CA PHE A 14 5.72 3.89 -12.93
C PHE A 14 4.41 3.16 -12.63
N SER A 15 3.34 3.86 -12.22
CA SER A 15 2.08 3.23 -11.83
C SER A 15 1.41 2.50 -12.98
N LEU A 16 1.37 3.07 -14.19
CA LEU A 16 0.72 2.45 -15.35
C LEU A 16 1.32 1.09 -15.75
N PRO A 17 2.63 0.97 -16.03
CA PRO A 17 3.24 -0.30 -16.39
C PRO A 17 3.23 -1.29 -15.22
N LEU A 18 3.41 -0.83 -13.98
CA LEU A 18 3.33 -1.71 -12.81
C LEU A 18 1.92 -2.24 -12.59
N PHE A 19 0.90 -1.41 -12.80
CA PHE A 19 -0.50 -1.82 -12.74
C PHE A 19 -0.80 -2.87 -13.80
N TRP A 20 -0.39 -2.64 -15.05
CA TRP A 20 -0.56 -3.61 -16.13
C TRP A 20 0.13 -4.94 -15.80
N LEU A 21 1.42 -4.90 -15.43
CA LEU A 21 2.18 -6.11 -15.04
C LEU A 21 1.54 -6.83 -13.84
N TRP A 22 0.98 -6.08 -12.89
CA TRP A 22 0.28 -6.64 -11.76
C TRP A 22 -1.00 -7.36 -12.17
N MET A 23 -1.82 -6.77 -13.04
CA MET A 23 -3.05 -7.40 -13.51
C MET A 23 -2.77 -8.66 -14.33
N GLU A 24 -1.76 -8.63 -15.21
CA GLU A 24 -1.42 -9.76 -16.08
C GLU A 24 -0.76 -10.92 -15.31
N TRP A 25 0.10 -10.62 -14.34
CA TRP A 25 0.95 -11.63 -13.71
C TRP A 25 1.02 -11.51 -12.19
N GLY A 26 1.21 -10.30 -11.67
CA GLY A 26 1.49 -10.09 -10.25
C GLY A 26 0.37 -10.56 -9.32
N GLN A 27 -0.89 -10.28 -9.67
CA GLN A 27 -2.05 -10.58 -8.84
C GLN A 27 -2.21 -12.08 -8.61
N GLY A 28 -2.14 -12.88 -9.68
CA GLY A 28 -2.26 -14.34 -9.58
C GLY A 28 -1.13 -14.97 -8.76
N ASN A 29 0.12 -14.59 -9.04
CA ASN A 29 1.28 -15.11 -8.31
C ASN A 29 1.27 -14.70 -6.84
N TYR A 30 0.92 -13.45 -6.54
CA TYR A 30 0.81 -12.96 -5.18
C TYR A 30 -0.30 -13.69 -4.41
N GLN A 31 -1.45 -13.94 -5.05
CA GLN A 31 -2.53 -14.74 -4.45
C GLN A 31 -2.09 -16.17 -4.15
N ASN A 32 -1.33 -16.80 -5.05
CA ASN A 32 -0.81 -18.15 -4.83
C ASN A 32 0.19 -18.18 -3.67
N LEU A 33 1.11 -17.22 -3.62
CA LEU A 33 2.07 -17.07 -2.51
C LEU A 33 1.34 -16.83 -1.18
N MET A 34 0.39 -15.90 -1.14
CA MET A 34 -0.44 -15.64 0.03
C MET A 34 -1.21 -16.89 0.45
N GLY A 35 -1.83 -17.60 -0.49
CA GLY A 35 -2.55 -18.85 -0.26
C GLY A 35 -1.68 -19.90 0.41
N ALA A 36 -0.47 -20.09 -0.10
CA ALA A 36 0.51 -21.04 0.44
C ALA A 36 0.90 -20.76 1.90
N VAL A 37 0.81 -19.50 2.35
CA VAL A 37 1.13 -19.11 3.73
C VAL A 37 -0.11 -19.02 4.61
N ILE A 38 -1.19 -18.42 4.11
CA ILE A 38 -2.38 -18.13 4.92
C ILE A 38 -3.18 -19.39 5.25
N VAL A 39 -3.25 -20.37 4.33
CA VAL A 39 -3.95 -21.63 4.56
C VAL A 39 -3.36 -22.42 5.74
N PRO A 40 -2.04 -22.70 5.77
CA PRO A 40 -1.46 -23.38 6.91
C PRO A 40 -1.53 -22.52 8.18
N ALA A 41 -1.35 -21.20 8.08
CA ALA A 41 -1.46 -20.31 9.25
C ALA A 41 -2.87 -20.34 9.86
N ALA A 42 -3.93 -20.22 9.06
CA ALA A 42 -5.31 -20.28 9.54
C ALA A 42 -5.64 -21.64 10.16
N LYS A 43 -5.19 -22.73 9.54
CA LYS A 43 -5.36 -24.09 10.07
C LYS A 43 -4.64 -24.25 11.43
N ALA A 44 -3.44 -23.70 11.57
CA ALA A 44 -2.70 -23.70 12.83
C ALA A 44 -3.41 -22.90 13.94
N LEU A 45 -4.22 -21.91 13.56
CA LEU A 45 -5.07 -21.12 14.46
C LEU A 45 -6.45 -21.76 14.72
N GLY A 46 -6.73 -22.94 14.16
CA GLY A 46 -8.00 -23.66 14.37
C GLY A 46 -9.16 -23.18 13.49
N GLU A 47 -8.91 -22.32 12.50
CA GLU A 47 -9.93 -21.88 11.55
C GLU A 47 -10.31 -23.02 10.60
N LYS A 48 -11.60 -23.37 10.55
CA LYS A 48 -12.11 -24.51 9.77
C LYS A 48 -12.38 -24.17 8.30
N GLN A 49 -12.62 -22.89 8.00
CA GLN A 49 -12.92 -22.41 6.64
C GLN A 49 -12.24 -21.07 6.39
N LEU A 50 -11.61 -20.94 5.21
CA LEU A 50 -11.01 -19.70 4.72
C LEU A 50 -11.86 -19.13 3.60
N ASN A 51 -12.39 -17.92 3.77
CA ASN A 51 -13.08 -17.23 2.68
C ASN A 51 -12.07 -16.42 1.84
N LEU A 52 -11.42 -17.11 0.91
CA LEU A 52 -10.39 -16.49 0.06
C LEU A 52 -10.94 -15.40 -0.88
N PHE A 53 -12.25 -15.32 -1.11
CA PHE A 53 -12.83 -14.37 -2.07
C PHE A 53 -12.70 -12.92 -1.61
N VAL A 54 -13.04 -12.65 -0.33
CA VAL A 54 -12.91 -11.30 0.26
C VAL A 54 -11.45 -10.86 0.26
N LEU A 55 -10.52 -11.81 0.45
CA LEU A 55 -9.10 -11.53 0.57
C LEU A 55 -8.45 -11.12 -0.77
N LYS A 56 -8.92 -11.66 -1.89
CA LYS A 56 -8.32 -11.47 -3.23
C LYS A 56 -8.45 -10.06 -3.78
N ALA A 57 -9.47 -9.30 -3.39
CA ALA A 57 -9.76 -7.97 -3.92
C ALA A 57 -8.84 -6.86 -3.37
N HIS A 58 -8.05 -7.16 -2.33
CA HIS A 58 -7.37 -6.12 -1.53
C HIS A 58 -5.85 -6.09 -1.66
N TYR A 59 -5.27 -6.88 -2.57
CA TYR A 59 -3.81 -6.99 -2.74
C TYR A 59 -3.21 -5.98 -3.72
N MET A 60 -4.00 -5.05 -4.26
CA MET A 60 -3.55 -4.03 -5.22
C MET A 60 -2.51 -3.05 -4.65
N ASN A 61 -2.31 -3.06 -3.33
CA ASN A 61 -1.44 -2.18 -2.58
C ASN A 61 0.05 -2.25 -2.96
N ALA A 62 0.51 -3.35 -3.56
CA ALA A 62 1.91 -3.49 -3.97
C ALA A 62 2.29 -2.46 -5.05
N VAL A 63 1.41 -2.24 -6.03
CA VAL A 63 1.62 -1.31 -7.15
C VAL A 63 1.88 0.13 -6.66
N PRO A 64 0.99 0.78 -5.89
CA PRO A 64 1.23 2.14 -5.42
C PRO A 64 2.46 2.22 -4.51
N LEU A 65 2.75 1.21 -3.67
CA LEU A 65 3.94 1.22 -2.83
C LEU A 65 5.23 1.25 -3.66
N VAL A 66 5.33 0.37 -4.65
CA VAL A 66 6.50 0.30 -5.54
C VAL A 66 6.62 1.59 -6.34
N ALA A 67 5.52 2.08 -6.92
CA ALA A 67 5.51 3.31 -7.70
C ALA A 67 5.94 4.53 -6.87
N LEU A 68 5.44 4.67 -5.64
CA LEU A 68 5.84 5.73 -4.70
C LEU A 68 7.34 5.69 -4.44
N ILE A 69 7.89 4.53 -4.07
CA ILE A 69 9.32 4.39 -3.75
C ILE A 69 10.21 4.66 -4.96
N LEU A 70 9.82 4.18 -6.16
CA LEU A 70 10.56 4.42 -7.40
C LEU A 70 10.54 5.89 -7.81
N ALA A 71 9.40 6.58 -7.66
CA ALA A 71 9.24 7.99 -7.96
C ALA A 71 9.96 8.90 -6.94
N THR A 72 10.27 8.39 -5.75
CA THR A 72 10.83 9.20 -4.66
C THR A 72 12.22 9.76 -5.01
N PRO A 73 12.41 11.09 -4.88
CA PRO A 73 13.72 11.72 -5.07
C PRO A 73 14.68 11.38 -3.91
N ALA A 74 15.96 11.66 -4.10
CA ALA A 74 16.99 11.57 -3.06
C ALA A 74 17.22 10.16 -2.44
N LEU A 75 16.74 9.09 -3.08
CA LEU A 75 17.11 7.72 -2.75
C LEU A 75 18.19 7.22 -3.71
N SER A 76 19.37 6.86 -3.18
CA SER A 76 20.36 6.11 -3.95
C SER A 76 19.80 4.75 -4.37
N TRP A 77 20.31 4.17 -5.46
CA TRP A 77 19.77 2.90 -5.98
C TRP A 77 19.82 1.76 -4.95
N LYS A 78 20.92 1.66 -4.18
CA LYS A 78 21.05 0.68 -3.08
C LYS A 78 19.97 0.87 -2.01
N ARG A 79 19.75 2.12 -1.57
CA ARG A 79 18.73 2.41 -0.56
C ARG A 79 17.32 2.19 -1.10
N ARG A 80 17.08 2.54 -2.36
CA ARG A 80 15.80 2.32 -3.04
C ARG A 80 15.46 0.83 -3.06
N LEU A 81 16.41 -0.03 -3.45
CA LEU A 81 16.21 -1.48 -3.43
C LEU A 81 15.95 -2.00 -2.00
N ALA A 82 16.73 -1.56 -1.01
CA ALA A 82 16.52 -1.97 0.39
C ALA A 82 15.13 -1.56 0.91
N VAL A 83 14.70 -0.33 0.63
CA VAL A 83 13.37 0.19 1.02
C VAL A 83 12.25 -0.54 0.28
N LEU A 84 12.43 -0.86 -1.01
CA LEU A 84 11.46 -1.67 -1.77
C LEU A 84 11.29 -3.06 -1.16
N LEU A 85 12.39 -3.78 -0.91
CA LEU A 85 12.33 -5.13 -0.35
C LEU A 85 11.70 -5.13 1.05
N LEU A 86 12.12 -4.21 1.92
CA LEU A 86 11.56 -4.07 3.26
C LEU A 86 10.07 -3.67 3.21
N GLY A 87 9.71 -2.73 2.34
CA GLY A 87 8.32 -2.29 2.17
C GLY A 87 7.41 -3.41 1.68
N LEU A 88 7.85 -4.18 0.67
CA LEU A 88 7.11 -5.32 0.16
C LEU A 88 6.96 -6.43 1.21
N ALA A 89 8.00 -6.71 2.00
CA ALA A 89 7.94 -7.67 3.10
C ALA A 89 6.95 -7.23 4.18
N LEU A 90 6.99 -5.96 4.61
CA LEU A 90 6.05 -5.41 5.59
C LEU A 90 4.61 -5.40 5.06
N LEU A 91 4.42 -5.06 3.78
CA LEU A 91 3.10 -5.09 3.14
C LEU A 91 2.56 -6.53 3.06
N PHE A 92 3.42 -7.51 2.79
CA PHE A 92 3.05 -8.92 2.80
C PHE A 92 2.59 -9.39 4.19
N ILE A 93 3.37 -9.06 5.23
CA ILE A 93 3.00 -9.35 6.62
C ILE A 93 1.68 -8.67 6.99
N TRP A 94 1.50 -7.41 6.61
CA TRP A 94 0.24 -6.69 6.81
C TRP A 94 -0.93 -7.41 6.14
N HIS A 95 -0.79 -7.80 4.87
CA HIS A 95 -1.84 -8.55 4.17
C HIS A 95 -2.15 -9.88 4.86
N LEU A 96 -1.16 -10.58 5.41
CA LEU A 96 -1.40 -11.82 6.18
C LEU A 96 -2.22 -11.54 7.43
N VAL A 97 -1.79 -10.59 8.26
CA VAL A 97 -2.47 -10.22 9.51
C VAL A 97 -3.88 -9.72 9.23
N PHE A 98 -4.02 -8.82 8.26
CA PHE A 98 -5.31 -8.27 7.83
C PHE A 98 -6.26 -9.38 7.38
N SER A 99 -5.77 -10.30 6.56
CA SER A 99 -6.57 -11.39 6.01
C SER A 99 -7.02 -12.38 7.08
N LEU A 100 -6.12 -12.79 7.98
CA LEU A 100 -6.45 -13.67 9.10
C LEU A 100 -7.45 -13.01 10.05
N THR A 101 -7.26 -11.72 10.34
CA THR A 101 -8.15 -10.95 11.21
C THR A 101 -9.55 -10.86 10.61
N LEU A 102 -9.66 -10.52 9.32
CA LEU A 102 -10.95 -10.46 8.65
C LEU A 102 -11.63 -11.82 8.57
N ASN A 103 -10.87 -12.88 8.27
CA ASN A 103 -11.43 -14.23 8.25
C ASN A 103 -11.98 -14.61 9.63
N HIS A 104 -11.22 -14.36 10.70
CA HIS A 104 -11.62 -14.64 12.06
C HIS A 104 -12.93 -13.96 12.44
N TYR A 105 -13.04 -12.65 12.22
CA TYR A 105 -14.28 -11.91 12.52
C TYR A 105 -15.44 -12.31 11.62
N GLN A 106 -15.18 -12.67 10.36
CA GLN A 106 -16.21 -13.22 9.49
C GLN A 106 -16.71 -14.58 9.99
N THR A 107 -15.83 -15.45 10.50
CA THR A 107 -16.21 -16.73 11.11
C THR A 107 -17.06 -16.50 12.36
N LEU A 108 -16.70 -15.52 13.21
CA LEU A 108 -17.40 -15.23 14.47
C LEU A 108 -18.77 -14.57 14.29
N TRP A 109 -18.88 -13.61 13.37
CA TRP A 109 -20.09 -12.78 13.23
C TRP A 109 -20.90 -13.09 11.96
N GLY A 110 -20.38 -13.93 11.08
CA GLY A 110 -20.94 -14.10 9.74
C GLY A 110 -20.82 -12.81 8.91
N ARG A 111 -21.69 -12.68 7.90
CA ARG A 111 -21.82 -11.45 7.10
C ARG A 111 -22.90 -10.53 7.65
N ASP A 112 -22.83 -10.24 8.94
CA ASP A 112 -23.79 -9.39 9.62
C ASP A 112 -23.36 -7.90 9.63
N ARG A 113 -24.21 -7.04 10.20
CA ARG A 113 -23.95 -5.60 10.32
C ARG A 113 -22.69 -5.29 11.15
N ARG A 114 -22.32 -6.13 12.12
CA ARG A 114 -21.14 -5.92 12.97
C ARG A 114 -19.86 -6.15 12.17
N PHE A 115 -19.81 -7.22 11.38
CA PHE A 115 -18.71 -7.47 10.44
C PHE A 115 -18.51 -6.29 9.49
N TYR A 116 -19.57 -5.81 8.83
CA TYR A 116 -19.44 -4.69 7.88
C TYR A 116 -19.01 -3.36 8.54
N ARG A 117 -19.42 -3.10 9.79
CA ARG A 117 -18.94 -1.93 10.55
C ARG A 117 -17.44 -1.94 10.81
N LEU A 118 -16.84 -3.12 10.94
CA LEU A 118 -15.39 -3.28 11.07
C LEU A 118 -14.70 -3.32 9.69
N PHE A 119 -15.24 -4.11 8.78
CA PHE A 119 -14.65 -4.41 7.47
C PHE A 119 -14.48 -3.17 6.59
N ILE A 120 -15.51 -2.32 6.49
CA ILE A 120 -15.46 -1.12 5.64
C ILE A 120 -14.31 -0.18 6.05
N PRO A 121 -14.22 0.31 7.31
CA PRO A 121 -13.11 1.16 7.71
C PRO A 121 -11.77 0.43 7.64
N ALA A 122 -11.73 -0.87 7.94
CA ALA A 122 -10.49 -1.66 7.84
C ALA A 122 -9.94 -1.69 6.41
N ILE A 123 -10.79 -1.80 5.38
CA ILE A 123 -10.35 -1.70 3.97
C ILE A 123 -9.84 -0.30 3.65
N SER A 124 -10.52 0.75 4.11
CA SER A 124 -10.05 2.12 3.88
C SER A 124 -8.66 2.35 4.47
N ILE A 125 -8.41 1.82 5.68
CA ILE A 125 -7.07 1.84 6.30
C ILE A 125 -6.09 1.02 5.45
N ASN A 126 -6.48 -0.18 5.02
CA ASN A 126 -5.65 -1.02 4.14
C ASN A 126 -5.22 -0.25 2.89
N SER A 127 -6.12 0.49 2.24
CA SER A 127 -5.78 1.30 1.05
C SER A 127 -4.76 2.40 1.32
N ALA A 128 -4.63 2.88 2.56
CA ALA A 128 -3.64 3.89 2.95
C ALA A 128 -2.25 3.31 3.28
N VAL A 129 -2.15 2.00 3.54
CA VAL A 129 -0.89 1.34 3.96
C VAL A 129 0.30 1.62 3.03
N PRO A 130 0.17 1.59 1.69
CA PRO A 130 1.26 1.94 0.78
C PRO A 130 1.87 3.31 1.07
N VAL A 131 1.01 4.31 1.30
CA VAL A 131 1.44 5.68 1.60
C VAL A 131 2.10 5.75 2.97
N LEU A 132 1.55 5.07 3.98
CA LEU A 132 2.14 5.02 5.32
C LEU A 132 3.53 4.37 5.31
N LEU A 133 3.67 3.21 4.67
CA LEU A 133 4.95 2.52 4.52
C LEU A 133 5.95 3.39 3.75
N TRP A 134 5.51 4.05 2.68
CA TRP A 134 6.35 4.97 1.94
C TRP A 134 6.84 6.14 2.80
N ILE A 135 5.96 6.81 3.54
CA ILE A 135 6.34 7.92 4.45
C ILE A 135 7.37 7.44 5.47
N VAL A 136 7.15 6.29 6.10
CA VAL A 136 8.05 5.77 7.14
C VAL A 136 9.41 5.36 6.55
N LEU A 137 9.42 4.57 5.47
CA LEU A 137 10.65 3.98 4.95
C LEU A 137 11.47 4.94 4.07
N ALA A 138 10.77 5.84 3.36
CA ALA A 138 11.37 6.84 2.49
C ALA A 138 11.30 8.26 3.07
N TRP A 139 11.22 8.38 4.41
CA TRP A 139 10.97 9.63 5.14
C TRP A 139 11.75 10.84 4.64
N ARG A 140 13.04 10.71 4.32
CA ARG A 140 13.85 11.84 3.82
C ARG A 140 13.30 12.41 2.51
N GLY A 141 13.00 11.55 1.54
CA GLY A 141 12.43 11.96 0.25
C GLY A 141 10.96 12.38 0.39
N ALA A 142 10.19 11.71 1.25
CA ALA A 142 8.81 12.11 1.55
C ALA A 142 8.75 13.50 2.20
N LYS A 143 9.60 13.78 3.20
CA LYS A 143 9.70 15.08 3.88
C LYS A 143 10.05 16.20 2.91
N GLU A 144 10.97 15.95 1.97
CA GLU A 144 11.34 16.93 0.94
C GLU A 144 10.16 17.30 0.05
N LEU A 145 9.40 16.30 -0.42
CA LEU A 145 8.19 16.51 -1.23
C LEU A 145 7.07 17.21 -0.47
N LEU A 146 6.84 16.82 0.78
CA LEU A 146 5.86 17.46 1.66
C LEU A 146 6.26 18.90 1.97
N GLY A 147 7.54 19.18 2.15
CA GLY A 147 8.06 20.53 2.32
C GLY A 147 7.64 21.44 1.17
N GLU A 148 7.83 21.02 -0.09
CA GLU A 148 7.42 21.80 -1.27
C GLU A 148 5.90 22.08 -1.32
N ILE A 149 5.07 21.18 -0.76
CA ILE A 149 3.62 21.38 -0.67
C ILE A 149 3.27 22.46 0.36
N PHE A 150 3.91 22.41 1.54
CA PHE A 150 3.57 23.29 2.67
C PHE A 150 4.29 24.64 2.65
N THR A 151 5.40 24.79 1.93
CA THR A 151 6.16 26.05 1.83
C THR A 151 5.77 26.90 0.63
N ARG A 152 4.52 26.84 0.14
CA ARG A 152 4.06 27.77 -0.91
C ARG A 152 4.31 29.22 -0.47
N PRO A 153 4.83 30.09 -1.36
CA PRO A 153 5.17 31.45 -0.98
C PRO A 153 3.93 32.15 -0.42
N LYS A 154 4.07 32.85 0.71
CA LYS A 154 3.13 33.90 1.09
C LYS A 154 2.99 34.79 -0.13
N GLU A 155 1.79 34.88 -0.70
CA GLU A 155 1.50 35.88 -1.72
C GLU A 155 1.90 37.23 -1.14
N THR A 156 2.94 37.84 -1.70
CA THR A 156 3.28 39.23 -1.38
C THR A 156 2.06 40.03 -1.79
N PRO A 157 1.34 40.71 -0.87
CA PRO A 157 0.14 41.43 -1.25
C PRO A 157 0.51 42.41 -2.35
N ALA A 158 -0.16 42.29 -3.49
CA ALA A 158 0.04 43.19 -4.62
C ALA A 158 -0.14 44.62 -4.11
N VAL A 159 0.94 45.41 -4.14
CA VAL A 159 0.88 46.84 -3.85
C VAL A 159 -0.04 47.43 -4.93
N ARG A 160 -1.28 47.72 -4.55
CA ARG A 160 -2.21 48.49 -5.37
C ARG A 160 -1.74 49.94 -5.31
N ASN A 161 -1.23 50.44 -6.43
CA ASN A 161 -0.98 51.86 -6.65
C ASN A 161 -2.29 52.59 -6.91
#